data_AF-A0A6L3MP96-F1
#
_entry.id   AF-A0A6L3MP96-F1
#
_cell.length_a   1.000
_cell.length_b   1.000
_cell.length_c   1.000
_cell.angle_alpha   90.00
_cell.angle_beta   90.00
_cell.angle_gamma   90.00
#
_symmetry.space_group_name_H-M   'P 1'
#
loop_
_entity.id
_entity.type
_entity.pdbx_description
1 polymer ?
#
loop_
_entity_poly.entity_id
_entity_poly.type
_entity_poly.pdbx_seq_one_letter_code
_entity_poly.pdbx_strand_id
1 'polypeptide(L)'
;MKSAIFECMTPTALLFRIGLSRLHVVRIGTVFVKIVLLNGLAAAAPQSTLQFALPGGAEIVYSNAVNPHDPLPERSWKNAVFYFPNGMGFDLLQKTDESNADGSTQMEPPSEGNISPSGQYVVVARGEQGTVSTGPGQPESVLSREYCSMIEIRTGCITADQTGEICGAGWQDGRPAQWGTDEQTYMMVKRDRPSVSRQLGFIGTGQPPELTIRDAAGADNLLRCDPLSSANRESYRKIAAALHAAGAESDARLIDVELSKANGGAVRASRSTTAATEHRIATVSVQKATLYTAPDETNASRAYLIQNDVVTVLKQSPVGWVYVDYVNASGKHLLRWMKADQLAIKQ
;
A
#
# COMPACT_ATOMS: atom_id res chain seq x y z
N MET A 1 11.01 -43.26 66.56
CA MET A 1 10.32 -42.68 65.39
C MET A 1 11.37 -41.98 64.55
N LYS A 2 11.49 -42.40 63.28
CA LYS A 2 12.62 -42.10 62.39
C LYS A 2 12.33 -40.92 61.45
N SER A 3 13.43 -40.33 61.03
CA SER A 3 13.68 -39.16 60.20
C SER A 3 13.24 -39.27 58.73
N ALA A 4 13.16 -38.09 58.11
CA ALA A 4 12.85 -37.75 56.72
C ALA A 4 13.66 -38.48 55.64
N ILE A 5 13.06 -38.64 54.45
CA ILE A 5 13.73 -38.71 53.13
C ILE A 5 12.82 -38.04 52.08
N PHE A 6 13.39 -37.12 51.31
CA PHE A 6 12.86 -36.56 50.07
C PHE A 6 13.25 -37.52 48.92
N GLU A 7 12.29 -38.02 48.15
CA GLU A 7 12.56 -38.80 46.93
C GLU A 7 12.07 -38.04 45.69
N CYS A 8 12.98 -37.89 44.74
CA CYS A 8 12.80 -37.27 43.44
C CYS A 8 12.22 -38.31 42.48
N MET A 9 11.01 -38.09 41.93
CA MET A 9 10.45 -38.91 40.85
C MET A 9 10.56 -38.16 39.52
N THR A 10 11.30 -38.77 38.60
CA THR A 10 11.39 -38.46 37.17
C THR A 10 10.04 -38.72 36.46
N PRO A 11 9.60 -37.86 35.52
CA PRO A 11 8.52 -38.23 34.62
C PRO A 11 9.05 -38.82 33.31
N THR A 12 8.43 -39.94 32.98
CA THR A 12 8.52 -40.81 31.82
C THR A 12 8.32 -40.04 30.50
N ALA A 13 9.17 -40.32 29.51
CA ALA A 13 9.04 -39.79 28.15
C ALA A 13 7.79 -40.36 27.46
N LEU A 14 6.86 -39.48 27.09
CA LEU A 14 5.75 -39.76 26.17
C LEU A 14 6.17 -39.35 24.76
N LEU A 15 6.37 -40.34 23.90
CA LEU A 15 6.65 -40.17 22.47
C LEU A 15 5.42 -39.57 21.77
N PHE A 16 5.39 -38.25 21.60
CA PHE A 16 4.48 -37.61 20.66
C PHE A 16 5.06 -37.68 19.24
N ARG A 17 4.40 -38.47 18.39
CA ARG A 17 4.62 -38.46 16.93
C ARG A 17 4.29 -37.07 16.40
N ILE A 18 5.30 -36.32 15.99
CA ILE A 18 5.12 -35.10 15.20
C ILE A 18 4.80 -35.55 13.76
N GLY A 19 3.52 -35.51 13.41
CA GLY A 19 3.08 -35.57 12.03
C GLY A 19 3.50 -34.30 11.31
N LEU A 20 4.18 -34.45 10.16
CA LEU A 20 4.58 -33.35 9.30
C LEU A 20 3.37 -32.49 8.94
N SER A 21 3.32 -31.29 9.52
CA SER A 21 2.30 -30.29 9.22
C SER A 21 2.95 -29.12 8.50
N ARG A 22 2.62 -29.01 7.21
CA ARG A 22 2.62 -27.83 6.34
C ARG A 22 3.66 -26.74 6.66
N LEU A 23 4.67 -26.65 5.78
CA LEU A 23 5.52 -25.48 5.58
C LEU A 23 4.66 -24.19 5.58
N HIS A 24 4.65 -23.50 6.72
CA HIS A 24 4.22 -22.11 6.77
C HIS A 24 5.32 -21.31 6.09
N VAL A 25 4.98 -20.67 4.97
CA VAL A 25 5.83 -19.61 4.42
C VAL A 25 5.75 -18.48 5.44
N VAL A 26 6.76 -18.38 6.29
CA VAL A 26 6.95 -17.25 7.20
C VAL A 26 7.13 -16.02 6.31
N ARG A 27 6.17 -15.10 6.38
CA ARG A 27 6.26 -13.80 5.71
C ARG A 27 6.84 -12.82 6.71
N ILE A 28 8.13 -12.53 6.53
CA ILE A 28 8.88 -11.67 7.43
C ILE A 28 8.64 -10.22 7.00
N GLY A 29 7.97 -9.44 7.85
CA GLY A 29 7.95 -7.99 7.78
C GLY A 29 9.17 -7.50 8.56
N THR A 30 10.26 -7.18 7.86
CA THR A 30 11.47 -6.73 8.55
C THR A 30 11.40 -5.24 8.85
N VAL A 31 11.58 -4.88 10.12
CA VAL A 31 11.72 -3.50 10.56
C VAL A 31 13.19 -3.10 10.50
N PHE A 32 13.52 -2.05 9.76
CA PHE A 32 14.87 -1.49 9.72
C PHE A 32 14.87 -0.05 10.25
N VAL A 33 15.87 0.26 11.08
CA VAL A 33 16.15 1.62 11.55
C VAL A 33 17.32 2.16 10.74
N LYS A 34 17.12 3.28 10.05
CA LYS A 34 18.22 4.07 9.47
C LYS A 34 18.40 5.34 10.27
N ILE A 35 19.63 5.56 10.74
CA ILE A 35 20.04 6.84 11.35
C ILE A 35 20.80 7.60 10.27
N VAL A 36 20.23 8.72 9.81
CA VAL A 36 20.94 9.63 8.89
C VAL A 36 21.63 10.71 9.73
N LEU A 37 22.96 10.63 9.84
CA LEU A 37 23.78 11.66 10.44
C LEU A 37 24.12 12.72 9.37
N LEU A 38 23.42 13.87 9.39
CA LEU A 38 23.83 15.02 8.59
C LEU A 38 24.98 15.75 9.32
N ASN A 39 26.19 15.67 8.78
CA ASN A 39 27.30 16.50 9.24
C ASN A 39 27.14 17.91 8.67
N GLY A 40 26.52 18.81 9.44
CA GLY A 40 26.44 20.23 9.15
C GLY A 40 25.93 20.98 10.38
N LEU A 41 26.61 22.08 10.75
CA LEU A 41 26.38 22.89 11.95
C LEU A 41 24.99 23.53 11.99
N ALA A 42 24.00 22.75 12.38
CA ALA A 42 22.81 23.09 13.14
C ALA A 42 22.28 21.74 13.62
N ALA A 43 22.42 21.41 14.90
CA ALA A 43 22.00 20.12 15.44
C ALA A 43 20.47 20.04 15.46
N ALA A 44 19.86 19.77 14.30
CA ALA A 44 18.56 19.14 14.25
C ALA A 44 18.71 17.78 14.93
N ALA A 45 17.88 17.52 15.93
CA ALA A 45 17.85 16.22 16.60
C ALA A 45 17.77 15.11 15.54
N PRO A 46 18.47 13.98 15.72
CA PRO A 46 18.39 12.86 14.78
C PRO A 46 16.93 12.44 14.66
N GLN A 47 16.30 12.73 13.52
CA GLN A 47 14.95 12.30 13.25
C GLN A 47 15.00 10.80 13.01
N SER A 48 14.59 10.02 14.02
CA SER A 48 14.41 8.59 13.86
C SER A 48 13.38 8.37 12.76
N THR A 49 13.71 7.56 11.75
CA THR A 49 12.74 7.05 10.79
C THR A 49 12.56 5.56 11.02
N LEU A 50 11.33 5.09 10.89
CA LEU A 50 10.99 3.66 10.96
C LEU A 50 10.53 3.19 9.58
N GLN A 51 11.19 2.16 9.06
CA GLN A 51 10.80 1.54 7.79
C GLN A 51 10.09 0.22 8.07
N PHE A 52 8.86 0.09 7.57
CA PHE A 52 8.09 -1.14 7.61
C PHE A 52 8.00 -1.75 6.22
N ALA A 53 8.69 -2.86 6.01
CA ALA A 53 8.70 -3.55 4.73
C ALA A 53 7.37 -4.29 4.47
N LEU A 54 6.84 -4.14 3.28
CA LEU A 54 5.64 -4.83 2.80
C LEU A 54 5.97 -5.86 1.72
N PRO A 55 5.12 -6.88 1.53
CA PRO A 55 5.20 -7.80 0.42
C PRO A 55 5.37 -7.11 -0.94
N GLY A 56 6.19 -7.71 -1.80
CA GLY A 56 6.44 -7.17 -3.14
C GLY A 56 7.44 -6.01 -3.21
N GLY A 57 8.07 -5.65 -2.09
CA GLY A 57 9.09 -4.59 -2.03
C GLY A 57 8.53 -3.18 -1.84
N ALA A 58 7.23 -3.07 -1.52
CA ALA A 58 6.67 -1.83 -1.02
C ALA A 58 7.12 -1.60 0.43
N GLU A 59 7.01 -0.38 0.92
CA GLU A 59 7.33 -0.05 2.31
C GLU A 59 6.47 1.11 2.81
N ILE A 60 6.32 1.22 4.13
CA ILE A 60 5.79 2.42 4.77
C ILE A 60 6.91 3.01 5.62
N VAL A 61 7.21 4.28 5.39
CA VAL A 61 8.24 5.02 6.13
C VAL A 61 7.56 6.00 7.07
N TYR A 62 7.77 5.80 8.36
CA TYR A 62 7.31 6.68 9.41
C TYR A 62 8.41 7.64 9.83
N SER A 63 8.04 8.89 10.08
CA SER A 63 8.95 9.96 10.51
C SER A 63 8.25 10.93 11.45
N ASN A 64 9.02 11.84 12.06
CA ASN A 64 8.51 12.84 12.99
C ASN A 64 7.74 12.19 14.17
N ALA A 65 8.47 11.44 14.99
CA ALA A 65 7.91 10.78 16.18
C ALA A 65 7.21 11.78 17.10
N VAL A 66 6.05 11.40 17.63
CA VAL A 66 5.32 12.23 18.61
C VAL A 66 6.16 12.39 19.88
N ASN A 67 6.71 11.30 20.39
CA ASN A 67 7.71 11.29 21.44
C ASN A 67 8.93 10.45 20.99
N PRO A 68 10.07 11.08 20.66
CA PRO A 68 11.29 10.38 20.25
C PRO A 68 11.93 9.48 21.32
N HIS A 69 11.47 9.55 22.58
CA HIS A 69 11.97 8.71 23.67
C HIS A 69 11.21 7.39 23.84
N ASP A 70 10.00 7.26 23.28
CA ASP A 70 9.20 6.03 23.40
C ASP A 70 9.86 4.86 22.66
N PRO A 71 9.78 3.61 23.15
CA PRO A 71 10.29 2.45 22.42
C PRO A 71 9.73 2.39 20.99
N LEU A 72 10.56 2.02 20.01
CA LEU A 72 10.14 2.00 18.59
C LEU A 72 8.81 1.26 18.32
N PRO A 73 8.49 0.12 18.96
CA PRO A 73 7.21 -0.57 18.76
C PRO A 73 5.99 0.17 19.32
N GLU A 74 6.19 1.02 20.32
CA GLU A 74 5.14 1.77 21.05
C GLU A 74 5.07 3.23 20.59
N ARG A 75 5.99 3.63 19.70
CA ARG A 75 6.14 5.00 19.24
C ARG A 75 5.08 5.32 18.19
N SER A 76 4.33 6.39 18.43
CA SER A 76 3.45 6.99 17.44
C SER A 76 4.17 8.05 16.59
N TRP A 77 3.66 8.26 15.38
CA TRP A 77 4.32 9.04 14.34
C TRP A 77 3.38 10.09 13.75
N LYS A 78 3.90 11.28 13.50
CA LYS A 78 3.14 12.38 12.86
C LYS A 78 3.12 12.27 11.34
N ASN A 79 4.02 11.49 10.74
CA ASN A 79 4.15 11.33 9.30
C ASN A 79 4.26 9.84 8.93
N ALA A 80 3.53 9.40 7.91
CA ALA A 80 3.80 8.13 7.23
C ALA A 80 3.63 8.26 5.71
N VAL A 81 4.60 7.71 4.98
CA VAL A 81 4.63 7.72 3.52
C VAL A 81 4.66 6.28 3.03
N PHE A 82 3.71 5.91 2.19
CA PHE A 82 3.73 4.62 1.49
C PHE A 82 4.62 4.75 0.26
N TYR A 83 5.56 3.83 0.07
CA TYR A 83 6.40 3.72 -1.10
C TYR A 83 6.14 2.42 -1.85
N PHE A 84 6.01 2.54 -3.16
CA PHE A 84 6.04 1.44 -4.10
C PHE A 84 7.49 0.95 -4.32
N PRO A 85 7.69 -0.26 -4.85
CA PRO A 85 9.03 -0.80 -5.13
C PRO A 85 9.85 0.04 -6.12
N ASN A 86 9.21 0.91 -6.89
CA ASN A 86 9.84 1.83 -7.83
C ASN A 86 10.26 3.17 -7.18
N GLY A 87 10.05 3.34 -5.88
CA GLY A 87 10.36 4.55 -5.12
C GLY A 87 9.32 5.67 -5.24
N MET A 88 8.26 5.50 -6.02
CA MET A 88 7.12 6.43 -5.97
C MET A 88 6.41 6.26 -4.63
N GLY A 89 5.97 7.36 -4.02
CA GLY A 89 5.23 7.29 -2.77
C GLY A 89 4.14 8.33 -2.65
N PHE A 90 3.30 8.14 -1.63
CA PHE A 90 2.23 9.06 -1.26
C PHE A 90 2.08 9.11 0.26
N ASP A 91 1.67 10.26 0.77
CA ASP A 91 1.41 10.44 2.19
C ASP A 91 0.14 9.68 2.59
N LEU A 92 0.23 8.88 3.65
CA LEU A 92 -0.92 8.20 4.25
C LEU A 92 -1.75 9.14 5.14
N LEU A 93 -1.18 10.30 5.48
CA LEU A 93 -1.82 11.37 6.25
C LEU A 93 -2.18 12.52 5.33
N GLN A 94 -3.16 12.32 4.47
CA GLN A 94 -3.73 13.46 3.75
C GLN A 94 -4.82 14.10 4.60
N LYS A 95 -4.51 15.28 5.14
CA LYS A 95 -5.49 16.37 5.22
C LYS A 95 -4.83 17.64 4.69
N THR A 96 -5.29 18.02 3.49
CA THR A 96 -5.24 19.39 3.00
C THR A 96 -6.01 20.27 3.98
N ASP A 97 -5.34 21.35 4.39
CA ASP A 97 -5.84 22.53 5.07
C ASP A 97 -5.99 22.50 6.61
N GLU A 98 -4.98 23.12 7.23
CA GLU A 98 -5.00 23.94 8.46
C GLU A 98 -5.26 23.31 9.83
N SER A 99 -5.81 22.10 9.98
CA SER A 99 -6.10 21.55 11.33
C SER A 99 -4.99 20.70 11.97
N ASN A 100 -3.87 20.46 11.28
CA ASN A 100 -2.80 19.56 11.74
C ASN A 100 -1.61 20.29 12.40
N ALA A 101 -1.71 21.60 12.63
CA ALA A 101 -0.63 22.36 13.27
C ALA A 101 -0.27 21.84 14.69
N ASP A 102 -1.21 21.17 15.37
CA ASP A 102 -1.06 20.78 16.78
C ASP A 102 -0.71 19.29 17.02
N GLY A 103 -0.50 18.48 15.96
CA GLY A 103 -0.22 17.04 16.14
C GLY A 103 -1.45 16.22 16.54
N SER A 104 -2.61 16.63 16.06
CA SER A 104 -3.92 15.99 16.22
C SER A 104 -3.98 14.58 15.63
N THR A 105 -3.25 14.29 14.56
CA THR A 105 -3.20 12.93 13.98
C THR A 105 -1.90 12.23 14.30
N GLN A 106 -2.00 10.99 14.77
CA GLN A 106 -0.88 10.12 15.12
C GLN A 106 -1.08 8.74 14.50
N MET A 107 -0.02 8.15 13.98
CA MET A 107 -0.06 6.82 13.37
C MET A 107 0.73 5.82 14.17
N GLU A 108 0.23 4.60 14.21
CA GLU A 108 0.92 3.46 14.78
C GLU A 108 1.50 2.61 13.66
N PRO A 109 2.79 2.22 13.75
CA PRO A 109 3.37 1.37 12.74
C PRO A 109 2.73 -0.02 12.79
N PRO A 110 2.39 -0.61 11.63
CA PRO A 110 1.85 -1.96 11.60
C PRO A 110 2.89 -2.97 12.11
N SER A 111 2.36 -4.09 12.61
CA SER A 111 3.11 -5.32 12.87
C SER A 111 2.90 -6.32 11.74
N GLU A 112 3.65 -7.44 11.75
CA GLU A 112 3.42 -8.55 10.80
C GLU A 112 1.97 -9.05 10.81
N GLY A 113 1.32 -9.04 11.99
CA GLY A 113 -0.09 -9.43 12.14
C GLY A 113 -1.07 -8.49 11.43
N ASN A 114 -0.65 -7.28 11.08
CA ASN A 114 -1.47 -6.34 10.30
C ASN A 114 -1.36 -6.56 8.79
N ILE A 115 -0.50 -7.47 8.33
CA ILE A 115 -0.43 -7.89 6.93
C ILE A 115 -1.34 -9.09 6.72
N SER A 116 -2.23 -8.98 5.75
CA SER A 116 -3.18 -10.05 5.42
C SER A 116 -2.47 -11.39 5.10
N PRO A 117 -3.07 -12.54 5.44
CA PRO A 117 -2.52 -13.85 5.05
C PRO A 117 -2.41 -14.03 3.53
N SER A 118 -3.13 -13.26 2.71
CA SER A 118 -2.97 -13.19 1.25
C SER A 118 -1.74 -12.39 0.84
N GLY A 119 -1.34 -11.40 1.65
CA GLY A 119 -0.21 -10.51 1.40
C GLY A 119 -0.57 -9.37 0.47
N GLN A 120 -1.87 -9.20 0.21
CA GLN A 120 -2.41 -8.19 -0.69
C GLN A 120 -2.77 -6.91 0.05
N TYR A 121 -3.05 -7.00 1.34
CA TYR A 121 -3.50 -5.90 2.18
C TYR A 121 -2.65 -5.74 3.43
N VAL A 122 -2.54 -4.49 3.88
CA VAL A 122 -2.05 -4.11 5.21
C VAL A 122 -3.08 -3.19 5.88
N VAL A 123 -3.27 -3.35 7.19
CA VAL A 123 -4.07 -2.43 8.00
C VAL A 123 -3.12 -1.47 8.73
N VAL A 124 -3.41 -0.18 8.64
CA VAL A 124 -2.65 0.88 9.31
C VAL A 124 -3.60 1.63 10.23
N ALA A 125 -3.24 1.74 11.51
CA ALA A 125 -4.03 2.44 12.51
C ALA A 125 -3.57 3.90 12.62
N ARG A 126 -4.54 4.80 12.86
CA ARG A 126 -4.30 6.21 13.18
C ARG A 126 -5.28 6.69 14.25
N GLY A 127 -4.80 7.53 15.16
CA GLY A 127 -5.63 8.29 16.09
C GLY A 127 -5.77 9.73 15.61
N GLU A 128 -6.99 10.27 15.61
CA GLU A 128 -7.26 11.69 15.37
C GLU A 128 -7.86 12.32 16.63
N GLN A 129 -7.22 13.38 17.13
CA GLN A 129 -7.69 14.20 18.24
C GLN A 129 -8.29 15.49 17.70
N GLY A 130 -9.47 15.84 18.17
CA GLY A 130 -10.14 17.10 17.82
C GLY A 130 -10.91 17.66 19.00
N THR A 131 -11.20 18.96 18.96
CA THR A 131 -12.11 19.57 19.93
C THR A 131 -13.54 19.49 19.44
N VAL A 132 -14.47 19.14 20.33
CA VAL A 132 -15.89 19.22 20.07
C VAL A 132 -16.53 20.24 21.00
N SER A 133 -17.39 21.07 20.45
CA SER A 133 -18.18 22.01 21.26
C SER A 133 -19.16 21.23 22.12
N THR A 134 -19.11 21.46 23.43
CA THR A 134 -20.02 20.87 24.42
C THR A 134 -21.26 21.74 24.66
N GLY A 135 -21.39 22.85 23.92
CA GLY A 135 -22.51 23.79 23.98
C GLY A 135 -22.07 25.24 24.24
N PRO A 136 -22.97 26.22 24.09
CA PRO A 136 -22.65 27.63 24.31
C PRO A 136 -22.17 27.88 25.74
N GLY A 137 -20.99 28.49 25.90
CA GLY A 137 -20.40 28.83 27.20
C GLY A 137 -19.81 27.66 27.99
N GLN A 138 -19.76 26.46 27.40
CA GLN A 138 -19.09 25.30 27.98
C GLN A 138 -17.70 25.12 27.37
N PRO A 139 -16.71 24.64 28.13
CA PRO A 139 -15.38 24.36 27.60
C PRO A 139 -15.45 23.26 26.55
N GLU A 140 -14.77 23.45 25.42
CA GLU A 140 -14.62 22.42 24.39
C GLU A 140 -13.99 21.16 24.99
N SER A 141 -14.44 19.99 24.56
CA SER A 141 -13.84 18.71 24.96
C SER A 141 -12.91 18.18 23.87
N VAL A 142 -11.71 17.77 24.25
CA VAL A 142 -10.80 17.05 23.35
C VAL A 142 -11.26 15.59 23.29
N LEU A 143 -11.66 15.14 22.12
CA LEU A 143 -12.00 13.75 21.84
C LEU A 143 -10.96 13.14 20.90
N SER A 144 -10.58 11.90 21.19
CA SER A 144 -9.74 11.09 20.31
C SER A 144 -10.62 10.04 19.62
N ARG A 145 -10.37 9.82 18.33
CA ARG A 145 -11.02 8.78 17.55
C ARG A 145 -9.97 7.96 16.79
N GLU A 146 -10.03 6.65 16.98
CA GLU A 146 -9.19 5.71 16.26
C GLU A 146 -9.81 5.36 14.91
N TYR A 147 -8.96 5.33 13.90
CA TYR A 147 -9.27 4.91 12.55
C TYR A 147 -8.30 3.80 12.12
N CYS A 148 -8.76 2.94 11.22
CA CYS A 148 -7.98 1.88 10.62
C CYS A 148 -8.20 1.88 9.11
N SER A 149 -7.13 2.20 8.38
CA SER A 149 -7.11 2.22 6.93
C SER A 149 -6.61 0.89 6.41
N MET A 150 -7.37 0.27 5.51
CA MET A 150 -6.96 -0.93 4.80
C MET A 150 -6.40 -0.56 3.44
N ILE A 151 -5.15 -0.94 3.19
CA ILE A 151 -4.41 -0.55 1.99
C ILE A 151 -4.13 -1.79 1.16
N GLU A 152 -4.56 -1.80 -0.11
CA GLU A 152 -4.10 -2.77 -1.09
C GLU A 152 -2.65 -2.46 -1.47
N ILE A 153 -1.72 -3.31 -1.04
CA ILE A 153 -0.27 -3.10 -1.14
C ILE A 153 0.18 -2.88 -2.59
N ARG A 154 -0.43 -3.57 -3.56
CA ARG A 154 -0.03 -3.47 -4.97
C ARG A 154 -0.31 -2.09 -5.57
N THR A 155 -1.41 -1.47 -5.19
CA THR A 155 -1.94 -0.25 -5.83
C THR A 155 -1.85 0.98 -4.93
N GLY A 156 -1.61 0.78 -3.62
CA GLY A 156 -1.72 1.84 -2.63
C GLY A 156 -3.16 2.32 -2.44
N CYS A 157 -4.16 1.62 -2.97
CA CYS A 157 -5.57 1.95 -2.79
C CYS A 157 -5.96 1.73 -1.32
N ILE A 158 -6.41 2.78 -0.64
CA ILE A 158 -7.10 2.68 0.63
C ILE A 158 -8.52 2.19 0.30
N THR A 159 -8.75 0.89 0.49
CA THR A 159 -10.00 0.21 0.11
C THR A 159 -11.10 0.38 1.14
N ALA A 160 -10.73 0.71 2.37
CA ALA A 160 -11.66 1.03 3.44
C ALA A 160 -10.93 1.86 4.48
N ASP A 161 -11.68 2.73 5.15
CA ASP A 161 -11.19 3.53 6.25
C ASP A 161 -12.25 3.54 7.35
N GLN A 162 -12.03 2.73 8.38
CA GLN A 162 -13.02 2.44 9.41
C GLN A 162 -12.60 3.02 10.76
N THR A 163 -13.48 2.94 11.74
CA THR A 163 -13.28 3.51 13.08
C THR A 163 -14.06 2.70 14.11
N GLY A 164 -13.60 2.71 15.36
CA GLY A 164 -14.23 1.99 16.46
C GLY A 164 -13.75 0.55 16.59
N GLU A 165 -14.59 -0.31 17.17
CA GLU A 165 -14.21 -1.66 17.61
C GLU A 165 -13.61 -2.55 16.50
N ILE A 166 -13.99 -2.32 15.25
CA ILE A 166 -13.49 -3.09 14.10
C ILE A 166 -11.98 -2.90 13.90
N CYS A 167 -11.40 -1.79 14.37
CA CYS A 167 -9.96 -1.54 14.25
C CYS A 167 -9.12 -2.43 15.19
N GLY A 168 -9.70 -2.94 16.27
CA GLY A 168 -9.05 -3.90 17.19
C GLY A 168 -9.24 -5.37 16.79
N ALA A 169 -9.85 -5.63 15.64
CA ALA A 169 -10.08 -7.00 15.18
C ALA A 169 -8.82 -7.63 14.55
N GLY A 170 -8.99 -8.71 13.79
CA GLY A 170 -7.88 -9.40 13.14
C GLY A 170 -8.28 -10.08 11.84
N TRP A 171 -7.30 -10.66 11.15
CA TRP A 171 -7.54 -11.46 9.95
C TRP A 171 -8.30 -12.74 10.28
N GLN A 172 -9.31 -13.06 9.49
CA GLN A 172 -10.12 -14.26 9.66
C GLN A 172 -9.40 -15.52 9.20
N ASP A 173 -9.46 -16.56 10.03
CA ASP A 173 -8.93 -17.87 9.71
C ASP A 173 -9.58 -18.45 8.44
N GLY A 174 -8.74 -18.98 7.55
CA GLY A 174 -9.19 -19.53 6.27
C GLY A 174 -9.69 -18.50 5.24
N ARG A 175 -9.74 -17.20 5.59
CA ARG A 175 -10.13 -16.11 4.69
C ARG A 175 -9.00 -15.09 4.56
N PRO A 176 -8.05 -15.30 3.63
CA PRO A 176 -6.75 -14.61 3.64
C PRO A 176 -6.80 -13.12 3.30
N ALA A 177 -7.97 -12.56 3.03
CA ALA A 177 -8.21 -11.15 2.77
C ALA A 177 -9.56 -10.72 3.38
N GLN A 178 -9.80 -11.07 4.65
CA GLN A 178 -10.96 -10.62 5.40
C GLN A 178 -10.56 -10.28 6.83
N TRP A 179 -10.91 -9.07 7.29
CA TRP A 179 -10.55 -8.51 8.59
C TRP A 179 -11.80 -8.30 9.44
N GLY A 180 -11.88 -8.87 10.65
CA GLY A 180 -12.98 -8.76 11.62
C GLY A 180 -13.46 -10.13 12.15
N THR A 181 -14.61 -10.20 12.83
CA THR A 181 -15.00 -11.35 13.69
C THR A 181 -16.16 -12.25 13.19
N ASP A 182 -17.15 -11.77 12.41
CA ASP A 182 -18.28 -12.58 11.86
C ASP A 182 -19.08 -11.91 10.69
N GLU A 183 -20.31 -12.31 10.31
CA GLU A 183 -20.99 -11.86 9.06
C GLU A 183 -21.20 -10.34 8.87
N GLN A 184 -21.07 -9.52 9.92
CA GLN A 184 -21.02 -8.05 9.81
C GLN A 184 -19.66 -7.54 9.28
N THR A 185 -18.71 -8.45 9.08
CA THR A 185 -17.32 -8.22 8.65
C THR A 185 -17.13 -8.19 7.13
N TYR A 186 -18.20 -8.32 6.33
CA TYR A 186 -18.07 -8.27 4.87
C TYR A 186 -17.66 -6.88 4.33
N MET A 187 -17.69 -5.85 5.18
CA MET A 187 -17.55 -4.44 4.78
C MET A 187 -16.13 -4.09 4.32
N MET A 188 -15.08 -4.48 5.04
CA MET A 188 -13.76 -3.82 4.90
C MET A 188 -12.94 -4.13 3.64
N VAL A 189 -13.13 -5.27 2.95
CA VAL A 189 -12.16 -5.68 1.90
C VAL A 189 -12.71 -5.61 0.47
N LYS A 190 -14.01 -5.88 0.26
CA LYS A 190 -14.57 -5.98 -1.10
C LYS A 190 -15.70 -5.01 -1.42
N ARG A 191 -16.50 -4.57 -0.44
CA ARG A 191 -17.65 -3.69 -0.72
C ARG A 191 -17.31 -2.20 -0.65
N ASP A 192 -16.18 -1.85 -0.04
CA ASP A 192 -15.83 -0.45 0.21
C ASP A 192 -14.79 0.13 -0.75
N ARG A 193 -14.23 -0.69 -1.67
CA ARG A 193 -13.26 -0.18 -2.66
C ARG A 193 -13.86 1.02 -3.41
N PRO A 194 -13.27 2.22 -3.31
CA PRO A 194 -13.76 3.39 -4.01
C PRO A 194 -13.78 3.18 -5.53
N SER A 195 -14.85 3.64 -6.19
CA SER A 195 -14.96 3.66 -7.64
C SER A 195 -15.58 4.97 -8.12
N VAL A 196 -15.12 5.45 -9.28
CA VAL A 196 -15.58 6.73 -9.81
C VAL A 196 -17.07 6.70 -10.14
N SER A 197 -17.59 5.54 -10.55
CA SER A 197 -19.02 5.36 -10.84
C SER A 197 -19.89 5.46 -9.59
N ARG A 198 -19.44 4.89 -8.48
CA ARG A 198 -20.14 4.99 -7.19
C ARG A 198 -20.13 6.42 -6.67
N GLN A 199 -18.97 7.09 -6.72
CA GLN A 199 -18.85 8.48 -6.28
C GLN A 199 -19.68 9.44 -7.13
N LEU A 200 -19.70 9.24 -8.44
CA LEU A 200 -20.57 10.01 -9.33
C LEU A 200 -22.06 9.75 -9.02
N GLY A 201 -22.43 8.51 -8.66
CA GLY A 201 -23.79 8.18 -8.22
C GLY A 201 -24.22 8.97 -6.99
N PHE A 202 -23.36 9.04 -5.97
CA PHE A 202 -23.60 9.84 -4.77
C PHE A 202 -23.77 11.34 -5.07
N ILE A 203 -22.88 11.91 -5.88
CA ILE A 203 -22.98 13.30 -6.34
C ILE A 203 -24.30 13.52 -7.11
N GLY A 204 -24.67 12.57 -7.98
CA GLY A 204 -25.93 12.61 -8.73
C GLY A 204 -27.19 12.56 -7.86
N THR A 205 -27.09 12.04 -6.63
CA THR A 205 -28.17 12.08 -5.63
C THR A 205 -28.17 13.34 -4.76
N GLY A 206 -27.28 14.30 -5.05
CA GLY A 206 -27.20 15.59 -4.36
C GLY A 206 -26.22 15.63 -3.18
N GLN A 207 -25.38 14.60 -2.99
CA GLN A 207 -24.33 14.66 -1.97
C GLN A 207 -23.21 15.62 -2.41
N PRO A 208 -22.64 16.43 -1.50
CA PRO A 208 -21.58 17.36 -1.86
C PRO A 208 -20.31 16.62 -2.30
N PRO A 209 -19.77 16.90 -3.50
CA PRO A 209 -18.62 16.19 -4.06
C PRO A 209 -17.37 16.27 -3.18
N GLU A 210 -17.15 17.40 -2.53
CA GLU A 210 -16.04 17.64 -1.60
C GLU A 210 -16.11 16.74 -0.35
N LEU A 211 -17.31 16.35 0.09
CA LEU A 211 -17.46 15.45 1.23
C LEU A 211 -17.30 14.00 0.79
N THR A 212 -17.97 13.60 -0.29
CA THR A 212 -17.97 12.20 -0.73
C THR A 212 -16.59 11.72 -1.22
N ILE A 213 -15.80 12.60 -1.85
CA ILE A 213 -14.44 12.29 -2.30
C ILE A 213 -13.44 12.35 -1.13
N ARG A 214 -13.57 13.32 -0.21
CA ARG A 214 -12.68 13.44 0.95
C ARG A 214 -12.86 12.30 1.96
N ASP A 215 -14.09 11.83 2.17
CA ASP A 215 -14.38 10.67 3.02
C ASP A 215 -13.77 9.37 2.48
N ALA A 216 -13.41 9.34 1.18
CA ALA A 216 -12.72 8.23 0.53
C ALA A 216 -11.20 8.42 0.46
N ALA A 217 -10.62 9.24 1.34
CA ALA A 217 -9.20 9.61 1.37
C ALA A 217 -8.71 10.44 0.16
N GLY A 218 -9.61 11.17 -0.52
CA GLY A 218 -9.26 12.15 -1.55
C GLY A 218 -9.30 11.62 -2.99
N ALA A 219 -9.13 12.52 -3.96
CA ALA A 219 -9.18 12.19 -5.38
C ALA A 219 -7.99 11.33 -5.84
N ASP A 220 -6.83 11.49 -5.22
CA ASP A 220 -5.66 10.66 -5.46
C ASP A 220 -5.88 9.20 -5.04
N ASN A 221 -6.58 8.95 -3.92
CA ASN A 221 -6.96 7.60 -3.52
C ASN A 221 -7.96 7.00 -4.50
N LEU A 222 -8.95 7.79 -4.94
CA LEU A 222 -9.89 7.34 -5.97
C LEU A 222 -9.16 6.91 -7.26
N LEU A 223 -8.17 7.68 -7.70
CA LEU A 223 -7.33 7.35 -8.87
C LEU A 223 -6.46 6.09 -8.66
N ARG A 224 -6.02 5.79 -7.43
CA ARG A 224 -5.34 4.51 -7.11
C ARG A 224 -6.31 3.34 -7.09
N CYS A 225 -7.54 3.56 -6.62
CA CYS A 225 -8.55 2.53 -6.44
C CYS A 225 -9.27 2.15 -7.74
N ASP A 226 -9.57 3.13 -8.60
CA ASP A 226 -10.23 2.95 -9.89
C ASP A 226 -9.47 3.72 -10.99
N PRO A 227 -8.26 3.26 -11.38
CA PRO A 227 -7.40 3.98 -12.31
C PRO A 227 -8.10 4.39 -13.61
N LEU A 228 -7.67 5.54 -14.15
CA LEU A 228 -8.24 6.09 -15.37
C LEU A 228 -8.14 5.09 -16.53
N SER A 229 -9.27 4.86 -17.19
CA SER A 229 -9.42 3.97 -18.34
C SER A 229 -10.38 4.60 -19.35
N SER A 230 -10.43 4.06 -20.57
CA SER A 230 -11.42 4.51 -21.57
C SER A 230 -12.86 4.36 -21.08
N ALA A 231 -13.15 3.36 -20.25
CA ALA A 231 -14.48 3.07 -19.74
C ALA A 231 -14.96 4.06 -18.67
N ASN A 232 -14.05 4.62 -17.86
CA ASN A 232 -14.41 5.45 -16.71
C ASN A 232 -13.99 6.94 -16.87
N ARG A 233 -13.34 7.29 -17.98
CA ARG A 233 -12.86 8.65 -18.29
C ARG A 233 -13.93 9.72 -18.21
N GLU A 234 -15.11 9.43 -18.74
CA GLU A 234 -16.21 10.40 -18.74
C GLU A 234 -16.76 10.64 -17.33
N SER A 235 -16.76 9.61 -16.48
CA SER A 235 -17.12 9.75 -15.07
C SER A 235 -16.12 10.64 -14.33
N TYR A 236 -14.83 10.48 -14.59
CA TYR A 236 -13.78 11.33 -14.02
C TYR A 236 -13.93 12.80 -14.44
N ARG A 237 -14.25 13.09 -15.71
CA ARG A 237 -14.54 14.46 -16.17
C ARG A 237 -15.70 15.09 -15.40
N LYS A 238 -16.77 14.33 -15.18
CA LYS A 238 -17.94 14.81 -14.42
C LYS A 238 -17.62 15.09 -12.96
N ILE A 239 -16.82 14.21 -12.33
CA ILE A 239 -16.37 14.43 -10.95
C ILE A 239 -15.46 15.67 -10.86
N ALA A 240 -14.48 15.82 -11.76
CA ALA A 240 -13.61 16.99 -11.78
C ALA A 240 -14.41 18.29 -11.92
N ALA A 241 -15.39 18.32 -12.83
CA ALA A 241 -16.27 19.48 -13.00
C ALA A 241 -17.11 19.77 -11.74
N ALA A 242 -17.62 18.74 -11.06
CA ALA A 242 -18.36 18.89 -9.82
C ALA A 242 -17.48 19.42 -8.68
N LEU A 243 -16.23 18.95 -8.57
CA LEU A 243 -15.27 19.42 -7.59
C LEU A 243 -14.88 20.89 -7.82
N HIS A 244 -14.65 21.30 -9.07
CA HIS A 244 -14.44 22.71 -9.42
C HIS A 244 -15.63 23.58 -9.04
N ALA A 245 -16.85 23.13 -9.36
CA ALA A 245 -18.06 23.87 -9.02
C ALA A 245 -18.27 24.04 -7.50
N ALA A 246 -17.76 23.08 -6.71
CA ALA A 246 -17.78 23.12 -5.25
C ALA A 246 -16.56 23.83 -4.63
N GLY A 247 -15.61 24.31 -5.44
CA GLY A 247 -14.39 24.95 -4.95
C GLY A 247 -13.33 23.98 -4.39
N ALA A 248 -13.50 22.67 -4.57
CA ALA A 248 -12.54 21.63 -4.19
C ALA A 248 -11.38 21.51 -5.21
N GLU A 249 -10.66 22.61 -5.40
CA GLU A 249 -9.67 22.80 -6.46
C GLU A 249 -8.47 21.85 -6.38
N SER A 250 -8.04 21.45 -5.17
CA SER A 250 -6.92 20.54 -5.01
C SER A 250 -7.23 19.16 -5.60
N ASP A 251 -8.39 18.59 -5.22
CA ASP A 251 -8.86 17.30 -5.71
C ASP A 251 -9.21 17.33 -7.20
N ALA A 252 -9.83 18.42 -7.67
CA ALA A 252 -10.16 18.59 -9.08
C ALA A 252 -8.90 18.57 -9.96
N ARG A 253 -7.86 19.32 -9.57
CA ARG A 253 -6.59 19.39 -10.32
C ARG A 253 -5.87 18.05 -10.40
N LEU A 254 -5.96 17.19 -9.38
CA LEU A 254 -5.38 15.85 -9.42
C LEU A 254 -5.99 15.01 -10.54
N ILE A 255 -7.32 15.08 -10.70
CA ILE A 255 -8.05 14.37 -11.76
C ILE A 255 -7.73 14.97 -13.13
N ASP A 256 -7.69 16.29 -13.26
CA ASP A 256 -7.38 16.98 -14.51
C ASP A 256 -6.00 16.65 -15.06
N VAL A 257 -4.99 16.58 -14.18
CA VAL A 257 -3.63 16.19 -14.54
C VAL A 257 -3.64 14.78 -15.13
N GLU A 258 -4.37 13.84 -14.53
CA GLU A 258 -4.43 12.46 -15.02
C GLU A 258 -5.21 12.35 -16.34
N LEU A 259 -6.32 13.09 -16.48
CA LEU A 259 -7.08 13.20 -17.73
C LEU A 259 -6.23 13.79 -18.87
N SER A 260 -5.38 14.77 -18.55
CA SER A 260 -4.50 15.45 -19.52
C SER A 260 -3.38 14.56 -20.02
N LYS A 261 -2.72 13.80 -19.13
CA LYS A 261 -1.72 12.78 -19.53
C LYS A 261 -2.31 11.77 -20.50
N ALA A 262 -3.56 11.38 -20.29
CA ALA A 262 -4.23 10.42 -21.14
C ALA A 262 -4.65 11.02 -22.51
N ASN A 263 -4.76 12.35 -22.65
CA ASN A 263 -5.09 13.04 -23.90
C ASN A 263 -3.84 13.41 -24.74
N GLY A 264 -2.66 13.50 -24.12
CA GLY A 264 -1.39 13.86 -24.77
C GLY A 264 -0.84 12.84 -25.78
N GLY A 265 -1.55 11.75 -26.06
CA GLY A 265 -1.17 10.73 -27.06
C GLY A 265 -1.33 11.15 -28.53
N ALA A 266 -1.77 12.38 -28.83
CA ALA A 266 -2.09 12.81 -30.19
C ALA A 266 -1.64 14.24 -30.53
N VAL A 267 -0.41 14.67 -30.21
CA VAL A 267 0.22 15.80 -30.92
C VAL A 267 1.72 15.55 -31.11
N ARG A 268 2.08 15.35 -32.38
CA ARG A 268 3.37 15.49 -33.08
C ARG A 268 4.65 15.61 -32.22
N ALA A 269 5.53 14.64 -32.46
CA ALA A 269 6.95 14.67 -32.13
C ALA A 269 7.59 16.05 -32.37
N SER A 270 8.01 16.70 -31.29
CA SER A 270 9.22 17.50 -31.29
C SER A 270 10.07 17.09 -30.09
N ARG A 271 11.22 16.56 -30.47
CA ARG A 271 12.31 16.00 -29.68
C ARG A 271 12.72 16.90 -28.50
N SER A 272 12.49 16.42 -27.28
CA SER A 272 13.41 16.61 -26.15
C SER A 272 13.22 15.48 -25.12
N THR A 273 14.34 15.02 -24.60
CA THR A 273 14.62 13.72 -24.01
C THR A 273 14.13 13.59 -22.58
N THR A 274 13.16 12.70 -22.32
CA THR A 274 12.97 11.97 -21.05
C THR A 274 12.08 10.75 -21.31
N ALA A 275 12.59 9.55 -21.01
CA ALA A 275 12.04 8.27 -21.44
C ALA A 275 10.67 7.95 -20.82
N ALA A 276 9.62 8.00 -21.64
CA ALA A 276 8.29 7.49 -21.32
C ALA A 276 8.25 5.97 -21.46
N THR A 277 7.72 5.29 -20.43
CA THR A 277 7.60 3.83 -20.35
C THR A 277 6.43 3.33 -21.20
N GLU A 278 6.66 3.14 -22.49
CA GLU A 278 5.78 2.33 -23.34
C GLU A 278 5.91 0.85 -22.95
N HIS A 279 4.79 0.24 -22.57
CA HIS A 279 4.70 -1.20 -22.33
C HIS A 279 4.70 -1.92 -23.69
N ARG A 280 5.87 -2.37 -24.14
CA ARG A 280 6.04 -2.98 -25.47
C ARG A 280 5.81 -4.49 -25.40
N ILE A 281 4.97 -5.02 -26.28
CA ILE A 281 4.83 -6.46 -26.45
C ILE A 281 6.08 -6.99 -27.17
N ALA A 282 6.71 -8.00 -26.59
CA ALA A 282 7.88 -8.66 -27.16
C ALA A 282 7.70 -10.17 -27.14
N THR A 283 8.45 -10.86 -27.98
CA THR A 283 8.44 -12.32 -28.07
C THR A 283 9.80 -12.86 -27.67
N VAL A 284 9.85 -13.95 -26.90
CA VAL A 284 11.12 -14.61 -26.55
C VAL A 284 11.78 -15.19 -27.80
N SER A 285 13.00 -14.74 -28.11
CA SER A 285 13.74 -15.06 -29.34
C SER A 285 14.64 -16.30 -29.22
N VAL A 286 14.95 -16.72 -27.99
CA VAL A 286 15.82 -17.87 -27.67
C VAL A 286 15.01 -19.10 -27.28
N GLN A 287 15.57 -20.30 -27.44
CA GLN A 287 14.90 -21.56 -27.04
C GLN A 287 14.46 -21.57 -25.56
N LYS A 288 15.28 -20.98 -24.70
CA LYS A 288 15.02 -20.89 -23.26
C LYS A 288 15.63 -19.61 -22.70
N ALA A 289 14.80 -18.76 -22.12
CA ALA A 289 15.18 -17.55 -21.43
C ALA A 289 14.98 -17.74 -19.92
N THR A 290 16.07 -17.71 -19.14
CA THR A 290 16.00 -17.79 -17.68
C THR A 290 15.39 -16.52 -17.11
N LEU A 291 14.50 -16.66 -16.12
CA LEU A 291 13.90 -15.56 -15.40
C LEU A 291 14.61 -15.33 -14.06
N TYR A 292 14.76 -14.07 -13.69
CA TYR A 292 15.52 -13.62 -12.53
C TYR A 292 14.60 -12.83 -11.57
N THR A 293 14.88 -12.91 -10.27
CA THR A 293 14.14 -12.15 -9.23
C THR A 293 14.65 -10.73 -9.08
N ALA A 294 15.87 -10.45 -9.54
CA ALA A 294 16.50 -9.13 -9.62
C ALA A 294 17.31 -9.04 -10.95
N PRO A 295 17.67 -7.85 -11.45
CA PRO A 295 18.42 -7.69 -12.70
C PRO A 295 19.92 -7.97 -12.48
N ASP A 296 20.24 -9.18 -12.06
CA ASP A 296 21.58 -9.67 -11.75
C ASP A 296 21.66 -11.18 -11.99
N GLU A 297 22.79 -11.65 -12.51
CA GLU A 297 23.00 -13.05 -12.87
C GLU A 297 22.99 -14.00 -11.65
N THR A 298 23.33 -13.51 -10.46
CA THR A 298 23.30 -14.32 -9.22
C THR A 298 21.88 -14.63 -8.74
N ASN A 299 20.88 -13.92 -9.25
CA ASN A 299 19.47 -14.01 -8.85
C ASN A 299 18.63 -14.85 -9.82
N ALA A 300 19.25 -15.86 -10.44
CA ALA A 300 18.58 -16.79 -11.34
C ALA A 300 17.50 -17.58 -10.59
N SER A 301 16.27 -17.56 -11.10
CA SER A 301 15.19 -18.38 -10.58
C SER A 301 15.08 -19.71 -11.32
N ARG A 302 14.24 -20.62 -10.81
CA ARG A 302 13.89 -21.86 -11.52
C ARG A 302 12.93 -21.62 -12.69
N ALA A 303 12.35 -20.43 -12.80
CA ALA A 303 11.40 -20.10 -13.87
C ALA A 303 12.15 -19.72 -15.15
N TYR A 304 11.57 -20.08 -16.28
CA TYR A 304 12.07 -19.77 -17.60
C TYR A 304 10.91 -19.59 -18.56
N LEU A 305 11.15 -18.86 -19.65
CA LEU A 305 10.26 -18.78 -20.81
C LEU A 305 10.92 -19.51 -21.97
N ILE A 306 10.11 -19.96 -22.92
CA ILE A 306 10.57 -20.64 -24.13
C ILE A 306 10.37 -19.77 -25.36
N GLN A 307 11.03 -20.13 -26.45
CA GLN A 307 10.88 -19.42 -27.72
C GLN A 307 9.40 -19.26 -28.10
N ASN A 308 9.05 -18.08 -28.59
CA ASN A 308 7.70 -17.67 -28.96
C ASN A 308 6.74 -17.35 -27.80
N ASP A 309 7.16 -17.47 -26.54
CA ASP A 309 6.40 -16.90 -25.42
C ASP A 309 6.30 -15.38 -25.59
N VAL A 310 5.09 -14.86 -25.38
CA VAL A 310 4.79 -13.43 -25.51
C VAL A 310 4.85 -12.80 -24.13
N VAL A 311 5.56 -11.68 -24.04
CA VAL A 311 5.69 -10.92 -22.80
C VAL A 311 5.41 -9.45 -23.04
N THR A 312 4.95 -8.78 -21.99
CA THR A 312 4.87 -7.31 -21.98
C THR A 312 6.10 -6.77 -21.27
N VAL A 313 6.93 -6.00 -21.96
CA VAL A 313 8.09 -5.32 -21.39
C VAL A 313 7.57 -4.12 -20.58
N LEU A 314 7.66 -4.22 -19.25
CA LEU A 314 7.24 -3.19 -18.32
C LEU A 314 8.32 -2.13 -18.10
N LYS A 315 9.60 -2.52 -18.17
CA LYS A 315 10.76 -1.64 -17.94
C LYS A 315 12.01 -2.20 -18.60
N GLN A 316 12.88 -1.32 -19.11
CA GLN A 316 14.23 -1.67 -19.61
C GLN A 316 15.29 -0.85 -18.85
N SER A 317 15.65 -1.31 -17.66
CA SER A 317 16.68 -0.70 -16.81
C SER A 317 16.92 -1.62 -15.62
N PRO A 318 18.17 -1.99 -15.27
CA PRO A 318 19.44 -1.49 -15.81
C PRO A 318 19.74 -2.00 -17.24
N VAL A 319 20.80 -1.47 -17.86
CA VAL A 319 21.21 -1.83 -19.24
C VAL A 319 21.41 -3.35 -19.35
N GLY A 320 20.89 -3.94 -20.42
CA GLY A 320 20.93 -5.39 -20.65
C GLY A 320 19.80 -6.17 -19.97
N TRP A 321 18.97 -5.52 -19.15
CA TRP A 321 17.88 -6.16 -18.42
C TRP A 321 16.53 -5.56 -18.76
N VAL A 322 15.52 -6.43 -18.77
CA VAL A 322 14.12 -6.07 -18.96
C VAL A 322 13.27 -6.70 -17.90
N TYR A 323 12.34 -5.93 -17.35
CA TYR A 323 11.31 -6.43 -16.45
C TYR A 323 10.07 -6.72 -17.29
N VAL A 324 9.60 -7.96 -17.24
CA VAL A 324 8.56 -8.45 -18.13
C VAL A 324 7.39 -9.02 -17.35
N ASP A 325 6.21 -8.90 -17.94
CA ASP A 325 5.00 -9.60 -17.54
C ASP A 325 4.67 -10.71 -18.53
N TYR A 326 4.73 -11.95 -18.04
CA TYR A 326 4.25 -13.12 -18.75
C TYR A 326 2.91 -13.57 -18.17
N VAL A 327 1.90 -13.69 -19.02
CA VAL A 327 0.60 -14.23 -18.64
C VAL A 327 0.51 -15.66 -19.15
N ASN A 328 0.43 -16.62 -18.22
CA ASN A 328 0.29 -18.02 -18.60
C ASN A 328 -1.13 -18.32 -19.13
N ALA A 329 -1.34 -19.54 -19.65
CA ALA A 329 -2.64 -19.97 -20.17
C ALA A 329 -3.80 -19.90 -19.16
N SER A 330 -3.53 -19.86 -17.85
CA SER A 330 -4.55 -19.72 -16.81
C SER A 330 -4.79 -18.26 -16.38
N GLY A 331 -4.25 -17.28 -17.12
CA GLY A 331 -4.38 -15.86 -16.82
C GLY A 331 -3.54 -15.38 -15.64
N LYS A 332 -2.62 -16.21 -15.13
CA LYS A 332 -1.76 -15.85 -14.00
C LYS A 332 -0.51 -15.13 -14.51
N HIS A 333 -0.29 -13.95 -13.96
CA HIS A 333 0.88 -13.13 -14.24
C HIS A 333 2.14 -13.66 -13.55
N LEU A 334 3.25 -13.61 -14.26
CA LEU A 334 4.59 -13.92 -13.79
C LEU A 334 5.52 -12.75 -14.13
N LEU A 335 5.74 -11.89 -13.13
CA LEU A 335 6.61 -10.71 -13.27
C LEU A 335 8.05 -11.05 -12.90
N ARG A 336 8.97 -10.93 -13.86
CA ARG A 336 10.38 -11.29 -13.68
C ARG A 336 11.32 -10.45 -14.53
N TRP A 337 12.59 -10.44 -14.12
CA TRP A 337 13.68 -9.90 -14.92
C TRP A 337 14.16 -10.94 -15.93
N MET A 338 14.55 -10.51 -17.13
CA MET A 338 15.25 -11.33 -18.11
C MET A 338 16.24 -10.48 -18.91
N LYS A 339 17.10 -11.12 -19.70
CA LYS A 339 18.07 -10.39 -20.53
C LYS A 339 17.38 -9.77 -21.74
N ALA A 340 17.70 -8.52 -22.04
CA ALA A 340 17.06 -7.73 -23.10
C ALA A 340 17.29 -8.32 -24.51
N ASP A 341 18.46 -8.93 -24.72
CA ASP A 341 18.87 -9.57 -25.98
C ASP A 341 18.13 -10.89 -26.27
N GLN A 342 17.38 -11.42 -25.30
CA GLN A 342 16.56 -12.62 -25.42
C GLN A 342 15.13 -12.33 -25.91
N LEU A 343 14.85 -11.07 -26.27
CA LEU A 343 13.55 -10.64 -26.82
C LEU A 343 13.68 -10.17 -28.27
N ALA A 344 12.69 -10.52 -29.08
CA ALA A 344 12.37 -9.88 -30.34
C ALA A 344 11.17 -8.94 -30.13
N ILE A 345 11.41 -7.63 -30.20
CA ILE A 345 10.34 -6.62 -30.13
C ILE A 345 9.65 -6.60 -31.49
N LYS A 346 8.34 -6.88 -31.52
CA LYS A 346 7.54 -6.64 -32.74
C LYS A 346 7.40 -5.13 -32.90
N GLN A 347 7.87 -4.59 -34.04
CA GLN A 347 7.67 -3.20 -34.41
C GLN A 347 6.20 -2.92 -34.71
#